data_AF-A0A8T4WF97-F1
#
_entry.id   AF-A0A8T4WF97-F1
#
_cell.length_a   1.000
_cell.length_b   1.000
_cell.length_c   1.000
_cell.angle_alpha   90.00
_cell.angle_beta   90.00
_cell.angle_gamma   90.00
#
_symmetry.space_group_name_H-M   'P 1'
#
loop_
_entity.id
_entity.type
_entity.pdbx_description
1 polymer ?
#
loop_
_entity_poly.entity_id
_entity_poly.type
_entity_poly.pdbx_seq_one_letter_code
_entity_poly.pdbx_strand_id
1 'polypeptide(L)' 'MKISIIGTGYVGLVSGVGFAKHDHEVICV' A
#
# COMPACT_ATOMS: atom_id res chain seq x y z
N MET A 1 -1.61 -9.30 5.87
CA MET A 1 -2.07 -9.84 4.55
C MET A 1 -1.10 -9.37 3.47
N LYS A 2 -1.07 -10.01 2.29
CA LYS A 2 -0.32 -9.52 1.13
C LYS A 2 -1.24 -8.61 0.29
N ILE A 3 -0.86 -7.35 0.10
CA ILE A 3 -1.67 -6.33 -0.59
C ILE A 3 -0.86 -5.75 -1.75
N SER A 4 -1.45 -5.75 -2.94
CA SER A 4 -0.87 -5.08 -4.11
C SER A 4 -1.71 -3.84 -4.45
N ILE A 5 -1.09 -2.68 -4.48
CA ILE A 5 -1.73 -1.41 -4.83
C ILE A 5 -1.27 -1.00 -6.22
N ILE A 6 -2.20 -0.94 -7.18
CA ILE A 6 -1.91 -0.49 -8.55
C ILE A 6 -2.18 1.02 -8.65
N GLY A 7 -1.14 1.79 -8.95
CA GLY A 7 -1.15 3.24 -9.08
C GLY A 7 -0.40 3.93 -7.93
N THR A 8 0.74 4.54 -8.24
CA THR A 8 1.65 5.23 -7.31
C THR A 8 1.32 6.72 -7.11
N GLY A 9 0.08 7.11 -7.39
CA GLY A 9 -0.42 8.45 -7.08
C GLY A 9 -0.56 8.67 -5.56
N TYR A 10 -0.94 9.89 -5.18
CA TYR A 10 -1.15 10.26 -3.77
C TYR A 10 -2.00 9.24 -2.99
N VAL A 11 -3.13 8.84 -3.56
CA VAL A 11 -4.06 7.89 -2.92
C VAL A 11 -3.39 6.52 -2.72
N GLY A 12 -2.72 5.99 -3.74
CA GLY A 12 -2.09 4.68 -3.67
C GLY A 12 -0.95 4.64 -2.65
N LEU A 13 -0.08 5.65 -2.65
CA LEU A 13 1.04 5.74 -1.71
C LEU A 13 0.58 5.93 -0.26
N VAL A 14 -0.35 6.86 0.00
CA VAL A 14 -0.85 7.10 1.36
C VAL A 14 -1.57 5.85 1.89
N SER A 15 -2.38 5.21 1.05
CA SER A 15 -3.06 3.95 1.41
C SER A 15 -2.05 2.85 1.68
N GLY A 16 -1.02 2.70 0.86
CA GLY A 16 0.03 1.69 1.03
C GLY A 16 0.82 1.85 2.32
N VAL A 17 1.18 3.08 2.69
CA VAL A 17 1.83 3.37 3.98
C VAL A 17 0.89 3.05 5.14
N GLY A 18 -0.40 3.37 5.03
CA GLY A 18 -1.40 3.04 6.04
C GLY A 18 -1.49 1.53 6.28
N PHE A 19 -1.63 0.75 5.20
CA PHE A 19 -1.70 -0.71 5.31
C PHE A 19 -0.40 -1.33 5.81
N ALA A 20 0.76 -0.81 5.38
CA ALA A 20 2.07 -1.28 5.85
C ALA A 20 2.25 -1.08 7.37
N LYS A 21 1.69 0.00 7.94
CA LYS A 21 1.68 0.23 9.40
C LYS A 21 0.84 -0.76 10.19
N HIS A 22 -0.09 -1.47 9.54
CA HIS A 22 -0.96 -2.48 10.15
C HIS A 22 -0.44 -3.91 9.91
N ASP A 23 0.89 -4.09 9.85
CA ASP A 23 1.55 -5.39 9.64
C ASP A 23 1.05 -6.11 8.38
N HIS A 24 0.81 -5.36 7.31
CA HIS A 24 0.54 -5.91 5.99
C HIS A 24 1.76 -5.80 5.09
N GLU A 25 2.02 -6.86 4.31
CA GLU A 25 3.06 -6.88 3.28
C GLU A 25 2.48 -6.19 2.05
N VAL A 26 2.91 -4.97 1.79
CA VAL A 26 2.38 -4.12 0.72
C VAL A 26 3.40 -3.95 -0.39
N ILE A 27 2.97 -4.16 -1.65
CA ILE A 27 3.70 -3.77 -2.85
C ILE A 27 2.89 -2.71 -3.59
N CYS A 28 3.51 -1.58 -3.91
CA CYS A 28 2.93 -0.57 -4.78
C CYS A 28 3.50 -0.75 -6.19
N VAL A 29 2.62 -0.91 -7.18
CA VAL A 29 2.92 -1.10 -8.60
C VAL A 29 2.46 0.11 -9.40
#